data_AF-A0A953YZV3-F1
#
_entry.id   AF-A0A953YZV3-F1
#
_cell.length_a   1.000
_cell.length_b   1.000
_cell.length_c   1.000
_cell.angle_alpha   90.00
_cell.angle_beta   90.00
_cell.angle_gamma   90.00
#
_symmetry.space_group_name_H-M   'P 1'
#
loop_
_entity.id
_entity.type
_entity.pdbx_description
1 polymer ?
#
loop_
_entity_poly.entity_id
_entity_poly.type
_entity_poly.pdbx_seq_one_letter_code
_entity_poly.pdbx_strand_id
1 'polypeptide(L)'
;MSASAKPFEDHRREYADMKYVYPVVSRRSRGLSIGVNLNPDKVCNWDCPYCQVDRKTPATTTNVDESVLIDEMRRIMVDVNSGEIWNLPRFAATPESFRR
;
A
#
# COMPACT_ATOMS: atom_id res chain seq x y z
N MET A 1 -14.27 4.69 17.04
CA MET A 1 -14.34 5.92 16.22
C MET A 1 -12.92 6.43 16.05
N SER A 2 -12.25 6.06 14.96
CA SER A 2 -10.83 6.43 14.77
C SER A 2 -10.75 7.75 14.02
N ALA A 3 -10.00 8.70 14.57
CA ALA A 3 -9.73 9.99 13.96
C ALA A 3 -9.17 9.77 12.55
N SER A 4 -9.70 10.52 11.57
CA SER A 4 -9.20 10.52 10.19
C SER A 4 -7.75 11.01 10.23
N ALA A 5 -6.80 10.08 10.26
CA ALA A 5 -5.40 10.39 10.05
C ALA A 5 -5.32 11.12 8.70
N LYS A 6 -4.53 12.19 8.64
CA LYS A 6 -4.33 12.90 7.37
C LYS A 6 -3.89 11.86 6.34
N PRO A 7 -4.39 11.88 5.09
CA PRO A 7 -4.13 10.80 4.12
C PRO A 7 -2.65 10.48 3.93
N PHE A 8 -1.79 11.48 4.16
CA PHE A 8 -0.33 11.40 4.08
C PHE A 8 0.38 10.91 5.36
N GLU A 9 -0.34 10.61 6.43
CA GLU A 9 0.19 9.96 7.64
C GLU A 9 -0.12 8.45 7.61
N ASP A 10 -1.19 8.03 6.93
CA ASP A 10 -1.55 6.62 6.76
C ASP A 10 -0.71 5.92 5.67
N HIS A 11 0.39 5.28 6.09
CA HIS A 11 1.25 4.45 5.24
C HIS A 11 1.08 2.95 5.49
N ARG A 12 -0.08 2.52 6.01
CA ARG A 12 -0.34 1.08 6.17
C ARG A 12 -0.27 0.40 4.80
N ARG A 13 0.34 -0.78 4.79
CA ARG A 13 0.53 -1.59 3.56
C ARG A 13 -0.65 -2.53 3.28
N GLU A 14 -1.79 -2.22 3.88
CA GLU A 14 -3.04 -2.97 3.76
C GLU A 14 -4.00 -2.18 2.86
N TYR A 15 -4.69 -2.87 1.97
CA TYR A 15 -5.73 -2.28 1.14
C TYR A 15 -6.74 -3.35 0.73
N ALA A 16 -8.00 -3.18 1.12
CA ALA A 16 -9.06 -4.15 0.88
C ALA A 16 -8.63 -5.58 1.25
N ASP A 17 -8.74 -6.52 0.31
CA ASP A 17 -8.33 -7.92 0.39
C ASP A 17 -6.97 -8.19 -0.29
N MET A 18 -6.25 -7.15 -0.70
CA MET A 18 -4.99 -7.28 -1.46
C MET A 18 -3.82 -7.69 -0.57
N LYS A 19 -2.97 -8.57 -1.11
CA LYS A 19 -1.81 -9.16 -0.43
C LYS A 19 -0.51 -8.43 -0.74
N TYR A 20 -0.35 -7.96 -1.97
CA TYR A 20 0.94 -7.46 -2.46
C TYR A 20 0.87 -5.98 -2.82
N VAL A 21 -0.25 -5.52 -3.38
CA VAL A 21 -0.38 -4.16 -3.91
C VAL A 21 -1.19 -3.28 -2.97
N TYR A 22 -0.72 -2.05 -2.73
CA TYR A 22 -1.41 -1.11 -1.84
C TYR A 22 -1.19 0.34 -2.27
N PRO A 23 -2.24 1.20 -2.27
CA PRO A 23 -2.10 2.63 -2.50
C PRO A 23 -1.78 3.39 -1.20
N VAL A 24 -0.99 4.45 -1.30
CA VAL A 24 -0.78 5.46 -0.25
C VAL A 24 -0.73 6.85 -0.87
N VAL A 25 -1.10 7.88 -0.11
CA VAL A 25 -0.88 9.27 -0.53
C VAL A 25 0.50 9.70 -0.04
N SER A 26 1.38 10.00 -0.98
CA SER A 26 2.78 10.33 -0.69
C SER A 26 3.01 11.82 -0.71
N ARG A 27 3.60 12.33 0.38
CA ARG A 27 4.09 13.71 0.45
C ARG A 27 5.21 13.98 -0.54
N ARG A 28 6.03 12.96 -0.85
CA ARG A 28 7.23 13.09 -1.68
C ARG A 28 6.88 13.20 -3.16
N SER A 29 6.01 12.32 -3.67
CA SER A 29 5.51 12.41 -5.05
C SER A 29 4.43 13.48 -5.22
N ARG A 30 3.88 13.97 -4.12
CA ARG A 30 2.74 14.89 -4.08
C ARG A 30 1.55 14.32 -4.84
N GLY A 31 1.21 13.07 -4.56
CA GLY A 31 0.21 12.32 -5.32
C GLY A 31 -0.07 10.97 -4.70
N LEU A 32 -0.83 10.16 -5.42
CA LEU A 32 -0.94 8.75 -5.10
C LEU A 32 0.39 8.03 -5.38
N SER A 33 0.68 6.97 -4.62
CA SER A 33 1.75 6.05 -4.91
C SER A 33 1.25 4.63 -4.70
N ILE A 34 1.55 3.76 -5.66
CA ILE A 34 1.21 2.34 -5.60
C ILE A 34 2.44 1.60 -5.10
N GLY A 35 2.37 1.06 -3.89
CA GLY A 35 3.38 0.20 -3.31
C GLY A 35 3.16 -1.26 -3.70
N VAL A 36 4.27 -1.99 -3.84
CA VAL A 36 4.28 -3.44 -4.07
C VAL A 36 5.15 -4.09 -3.00
N ASN A 37 4.62 -5.05 -2.25
CA ASN A 37 5.34 -5.83 -1.25
C ASN A 37 5.66 -7.23 -1.77
N LEU A 38 6.91 -7.45 -2.18
CA LEU A 38 7.42 -8.75 -2.63
C LEU A 38 8.21 -9.49 -1.54
N ASN A 39 8.13 -9.05 -0.29
CA ASN A 39 8.75 -9.71 0.87
C ASN A 39 7.68 -10.19 1.87
N PRO A 40 6.80 -11.14 1.47
CA PRO A 40 5.81 -11.71 2.37
C PRO A 40 6.42 -12.73 3.35
N ASP A 41 7.59 -13.29 3.00
CA ASP A 41 8.32 -14.29 3.77
C ASP A 41 9.11 -13.68 4.94
N LYS A 42 9.27 -12.35 4.94
CA LYS A 42 10.06 -11.62 5.92
C LYS A 42 11.48 -12.18 6.00
N VAL A 43 12.08 -12.56 4.87
CA VAL A 43 13.50 -12.92 4.79
C VAL A 43 14.27 -11.80 4.09
N CYS A 44 15.46 -11.48 4.59
CA CYS A 44 16.41 -10.59 3.95
C CYS A 44 17.80 -10.88 4.51
N ASN A 45 18.83 -10.87 3.67
CA ASN A 45 20.23 -11.12 4.05
C ASN A 45 20.97 -9.85 4.52
N TRP A 46 20.26 -8.75 4.76
CA TRP A 46 20.83 -7.48 5.23
C TRP A 46 20.58 -7.28 6.72
N ASP A 47 21.63 -6.89 7.43
CA ASP A 47 21.58 -6.50 8.85
C ASP A 47 21.47 -4.97 8.99
N CYS A 48 20.36 -4.42 8.51
CA CYS A 48 20.16 -2.97 8.50
C CYS A 48 19.91 -2.44 9.93
N PRO A 49 20.66 -1.43 10.42
CA PRO A 49 20.43 -0.84 11.75
C PRO A 49 19.10 -0.09 11.86
N TYR A 50 18.42 0.12 10.74
CA TYR A 50 17.10 0.77 10.64
C TYR A 50 16.01 -0.21 10.13
N CYS A 51 16.22 -1.52 10.25
CA CYS A 51 15.21 -2.49 9.82
C CYS A 51 13.88 -2.28 10.58
N GLN A 52 12.81 -1.97 9.83
CA GLN A 52 11.46 -1.79 10.37
C GLN A 52 10.59 -3.04 10.20
N VAL A 53 11.16 -4.15 9.71
CA VAL A 53 10.42 -5.41 9.54
C VAL A 53 10.38 -6.13 10.88
N ASP A 54 9.18 -6.36 11.40
CA ASP A 54 9.01 -7.24 12.55
C ASP A 54 9.24 -8.70 12.14
N ARG A 55 10.41 -9.23 12.50
CA ARG A 55 10.82 -10.63 12.24
C ARG A 55 10.24 -11.63 13.24
N LYS A 56 9.56 -11.19 14.30
CA LYS A 56 8.99 -12.08 15.33
C LYS A 56 7.62 -12.63 14.95
N THR A 57 6.91 -11.93 14.07
CA THR A 57 5.60 -12.37 13.59
C THR A 57 5.74 -13.33 12.42
N PRO A 58 4.96 -14.43 12.37
CA PRO A 58 4.99 -15.37 11.26
C PRO A 58 4.82 -14.69 9.89
N ALA A 59 5.46 -15.26 8.88
CA ALA A 59 5.20 -14.90 7.49
C ALA A 59 3.80 -15.37 7.07
N THR A 60 3.12 -14.56 6.26
CA THR A 60 1.78 -14.91 5.74
C THR A 60 1.88 -15.93 4.59
N THR A 61 2.95 -15.85 3.80
CA THR A 61 3.30 -16.80 2.73
C THR A 61 4.80 -16.75 2.49
N THR A 62 5.40 -17.84 2.00
CA THR A 62 6.81 -17.90 1.63
C THR A 62 7.07 -17.54 0.17
N ASN A 63 6.05 -17.63 -0.68
CA ASN A 63 6.16 -17.37 -2.11
C ASN A 63 5.22 -16.24 -2.52
N VAL A 64 5.65 -15.47 -3.52
CA VAL A 64 4.79 -14.51 -4.22
C VAL A 64 4.03 -15.27 -5.30
N ASP A 65 2.71 -15.20 -5.21
CA ASP A 65 1.82 -15.63 -6.29
C ASP A 65 1.72 -14.51 -7.33
N GLU A 66 2.41 -14.69 -8.45
CA GLU A 66 2.47 -13.71 -9.54
C GLU A 66 1.09 -13.44 -10.15
N SER A 67 0.22 -14.45 -10.24
CA SER A 67 -1.11 -14.27 -10.83
C SER A 67 -1.95 -13.31 -9.97
N VAL A 68 -1.92 -13.51 -8.65
CA VAL A 68 -2.61 -12.64 -7.69
C VAL A 68 -2.01 -11.23 -7.70
N LEU A 69 -0.67 -11.10 -7.74
CA LEU A 69 0.01 -9.80 -7.84
C LEU A 69 -0.46 -9.01 -9.06
N ILE A 70 -0.48 -9.65 -10.24
CA ILE A 70 -0.87 -8.99 -11.48
C ILE A 70 -2.35 -8.59 -11.43
N ASP A 71 -3.23 -9.45 -10.91
CA ASP A 71 -4.65 -9.14 -10.81
C ASP A 71 -4.95 -8.03 -9.80
N GLU A 72 -4.24 -7.97 -8.68
CA GLU A 72 -4.27 -6.84 -7.76
C GLU A 72 -3.81 -5.54 -8.44
N MET A 73 -2.72 -5.60 -9.20
CA MET A 73 -2.20 -4.46 -9.95
C MET A 73 -3.21 -3.96 -11.00
N ARG A 74 -3.87 -4.87 -11.73
CA ARG A 74 -4.93 -4.48 -12.68
C ARG A 74 -6.10 -3.81 -11.97
N ARG A 75 -6.58 -4.40 -10.86
CA ARG A 75 -7.70 -3.86 -10.08
C ARG A 75 -7.40 -2.45 -9.58
N ILE A 76 -6.25 -2.23 -8.95
CA ILE A 76 -5.90 -0.90 -8.45
C ILE A 76 -5.76 0.12 -9.57
N MET A 77 -5.23 -0.26 -10.73
CA MET A 77 -5.11 0.65 -11.87
C MET A 77 -6.48 1.09 -12.41
N VAL A 78 -7.51 0.24 -12.33
CA VAL A 78 -8.89 0.61 -12.67
C VAL A 78 -9.42 1.67 -11.70
N ASP A 79 -9.26 1.48 -10.38
CA ASP A 79 -9.69 2.44 -9.36
C ASP A 79 -8.96 3.79 -9.48
N VAL A 80 -7.66 3.75 -9.82
CA VAL A 80 -6.84 4.94 -9.98
C VAL A 80 -7.21 5.71 -11.23
N ASN A 81 -7.32 5.03 -12.37
CA ASN A 81 -7.62 5.67 -13.65
C ASN A 81 -9.05 6.21 -13.71
N SER A 82 -10.00 5.56 -13.04
CA SER A 82 -11.38 6.06 -12.92
C SER A 82 -11.51 7.22 -11.94
N GLY A 83 -10.55 7.38 -11.01
CA GLY A 83 -10.62 8.34 -9.92
C GLY A 83 -11.49 7.88 -8.73
N GLU A 84 -12.11 6.70 -8.81
CA GLU A 84 -12.92 6.12 -7.73
C GLU A 84 -12.13 5.93 -6.43
N ILE A 85 -10.81 5.77 -6.55
CA ILE A 85 -9.92 5.70 -5.38
C ILE A 85 -10.09 6.90 -4.45
N TRP A 86 -10.40 8.09 -4.96
CA TRP A 86 -10.58 9.30 -4.17
C TRP A 86 -11.90 9.33 -3.39
N ASN A 87 -12.86 8.46 -3.72
CA ASN A 87 -14.14 8.34 -3.00
C ASN A 87 -14.03 7.40 -1.79
N LEU A 88 -12.96 6.60 -1.72
CA LEU A 88 -12.76 5.65 -0.62
C LEU A 88 -12.49 6.40 0.69
N PRO A 89 -13.04 5.94 1.84
CA PRO A 89 -12.89 6.63 3.12
C PRO A 89 -11.43 6.95 3.52
N ARG A 90 -10.49 6.09 3.11
CA ARG A 90 -9.06 6.26 3.37
C ARG A 90 -8.46 7.46 2.63
N PHE A 91 -8.96 7.79 1.44
CA PHE A 91 -8.38 8.80 0.54
C PHE A 91 -9.30 10.01 0.32
N ALA A 92 -10.54 9.97 0.80
CA ALA A 92 -11.55 11.04 0.62
C ALA A 92 -11.08 12.42 1.08
N ALA A 93 -10.29 12.48 2.17
CA ALA A 93 -9.74 13.73 2.69
C ALA A 93 -8.49 14.24 1.93
N THR A 94 -8.11 13.62 0.80
CA THR A 94 -6.94 14.04 0.03
C THR A 94 -7.20 15.37 -0.67
N PRO A 95 -6.35 16.40 -0.48
CA PRO A 95 -6.47 17.67 -1.18
C PRO A 95 -6.39 17.48 -2.70
N GLU A 96 -7.14 18.29 -3.45
CA GLU A 96 -7.20 18.21 -4.92
C GLU A 96 -5.81 18.32 -5.59
N SER A 97 -4.92 19.15 -5.03
CA SER A 97 -3.54 19.29 -5.51
C SER A 97 -2.67 18.03 -5.38
N PHE A 98 -3.16 16.99 -4.70
CA PHE A 98 -2.54 15.68 -4.55
C PHE A 98 -3.35 14.57 -5.23
N ARG A 99 -4.47 14.87 -5.90
CA ARG A 99 -5.32 13.87 -6.58
C ARG A 99 -4.82 13.58 -8.00
N ARG A 100 -3.62 13.01 -8.09
CA ARG A 100 -2.92 12.67 -9.34
C ARG A 100 -2.08 11.41 -9.19
#